data_AF-A0A3P6E2J0-F1
#
_entry.id   AF-A0A3P6E2J0-F1
#
_cell.length_a   1.000
_cell.length_b   1.000
_cell.length_c   1.000
_cell.angle_alpha   90.00
_cell.angle_beta   90.00
_cell.angle_gamma   90.00
#
_symmetry.space_group_name_H-M   'P 1'
#
loop_
_entity.id
_entity.type
_entity.pdbx_description
1 polymer ?
#
loop_
_entity_poly.entity_id
_entity_poly.type
_entity_poly.pdbx_seq_one_letter_code
_entity_poly.pdbx_strand_id
1 'polypeptide(L)'
;MDSQEEVEWCDKEKTNGNDVRFSLVDFVKEEGLPGSSYFIIKKYVPHHSCAASKRKGSVRIASAKTIGDTFDCMVDLVRRTCSCGKFDLMKIPCRHAIKAGFSVGIQAHTLTDDIYTTASWRTAYEESINPIGVPEDAWTVQSHVEQTKVLPPESRRAAGRRKKRRYETAEDKIRSSQGNQGSKGRKCSQCGIRGHDRRTCD
;
A
#
# COMPACT_ATOMS: atom_id res chain seq x y z
N MET A 1 18.54 -30.33 -16.58
CA MET A 1 17.44 -30.87 -15.77
C MET A 1 17.41 -30.00 -14.54
N ASP A 2 16.85 -28.80 -14.71
CA ASP A 2 16.86 -27.77 -13.68
C ASP A 2 15.53 -27.81 -12.93
N SER A 3 15.61 -28.36 -11.73
CA SER A 3 14.53 -28.31 -10.75
C SER A 3 14.41 -26.86 -10.27
N GLN A 4 13.44 -26.13 -10.80
CA GLN A 4 13.10 -24.78 -10.37
C GLN A 4 12.38 -24.87 -9.03
N GLU A 5 12.99 -24.30 -7.98
CA GLU A 5 12.33 -24.10 -6.69
C GLU A 5 11.35 -22.92 -6.80
N GLU A 6 10.06 -23.22 -6.78
CA GLU A 6 8.98 -22.24 -6.66
C GLU A 6 8.91 -21.72 -5.22
N VAL A 7 9.41 -20.50 -4.97
CA VAL A 7 9.16 -19.81 -3.70
C VAL A 7 7.84 -19.05 -3.76
N GLU A 8 6.78 -19.72 -3.29
CA GLU A 8 5.46 -19.15 -3.01
C GLU A 8 5.54 -18.31 -1.73
N TRP A 9 5.20 -17.01 -1.80
CA TRP A 9 4.98 -16.19 -0.61
C TRP A 9 3.49 -15.86 -0.52
N CYS A 10 2.82 -16.46 0.47
CA CYS A 10 1.38 -16.36 0.68
C CYS A 10 1.10 -15.62 1.99
N ASP A 11 0.77 -14.32 1.91
CA ASP A 11 0.29 -13.58 3.08
C ASP A 11 -1.17 -13.98 3.36
N LYS A 12 -1.36 -14.72 4.45
CA LYS A 12 -2.65 -15.30 4.84
C LYS A 12 -3.47 -14.29 5.64
N GLU A 13 -4.19 -13.40 4.97
CA GLU A 13 -5.17 -12.54 5.66
C GLU A 13 -6.43 -13.35 6.02
N LYS A 14 -6.54 -13.73 7.30
CA LYS A 14 -7.76 -14.36 7.84
C LYS A 14 -8.85 -13.31 7.99
N THR A 15 -9.92 -13.39 7.19
CA THR A 15 -11.20 -12.73 7.49
C THR A 15 -12.20 -13.74 8.03
N ASN A 16 -12.98 -13.35 9.04
CA ASN A 16 -14.02 -14.20 9.64
C ASN A 16 -15.17 -14.43 8.64
N GLY A 17 -15.30 -15.67 8.18
CA GLY A 17 -16.29 -16.12 7.19
C GLY A 17 -15.60 -16.81 6.03
N ASN A 18 -16.19 -17.88 5.49
CA ASN A 18 -15.64 -18.78 4.46
C ASN A 18 -15.44 -18.13 3.07
N ASP A 19 -15.09 -16.85 3.02
CA ASP A 19 -14.80 -16.09 1.82
C ASP A 19 -13.29 -15.85 1.78
N VAL A 20 -12.56 -16.74 1.09
CA VAL A 20 -11.13 -16.56 0.83
C VAL A 20 -11.02 -15.53 -0.30
N ARG A 21 -10.87 -14.26 0.07
CA ARG A 21 -10.58 -13.22 -0.90
C ARG A 21 -9.09 -13.31 -1.26
N PHE A 22 -8.77 -13.96 -2.36
CA PHE A 22 -7.45 -13.85 -2.96
C PHE A 22 -7.26 -12.40 -3.40
N SER A 23 -6.54 -11.60 -2.61
CA SER A 23 -5.93 -10.39 -3.12
C SER A 23 -4.91 -10.85 -4.15
N LEU A 24 -5.13 -10.49 -5.41
CA LEU A 24 -4.21 -10.86 -6.46
C LEU A 24 -2.90 -10.09 -6.22
N VAL A 25 -1.91 -10.79 -5.69
CA VAL A 25 -0.55 -10.29 -5.51
C VAL A 25 0.05 -10.17 -6.92
N ASP A 26 0.60 -9.00 -7.25
CA ASP A 26 1.30 -8.77 -8.53
C ASP A 26 2.31 -9.91 -8.73
N PHE A 27 2.10 -10.79 -9.72
CA PHE A 27 3.07 -11.81 -10.08
C PHE A 27 4.29 -11.12 -10.71
N VAL A 28 5.47 -11.46 -10.21
CA VAL A 28 6.73 -10.87 -10.63
C VAL A 28 7.65 -11.97 -11.14
N LYS A 29 7.74 -12.13 -12.47
CA LYS A 29 8.69 -13.04 -13.12
C LYS A 29 9.93 -12.28 -13.56
N GLU A 30 11.10 -12.85 -13.30
CA GLU A 30 12.40 -12.26 -13.60
C GLU A 30 13.05 -12.98 -14.78
N GLU A 31 13.60 -12.20 -15.71
CA GLU A 31 14.48 -12.69 -16.77
C GLU A 31 15.79 -11.90 -16.61
N GLY A 32 16.79 -12.50 -15.96
CA GLY A 32 18.10 -11.91 -15.80
C GLY A 32 18.90 -12.01 -17.10
N LEU A 33 19.41 -10.89 -17.61
CA LEU A 33 20.33 -10.91 -18.74
C LEU A 33 21.74 -11.29 -18.22
N PRO A 34 22.33 -12.41 -18.66
CA PRO A 34 23.62 -12.84 -18.15
C PRO A 34 24.71 -11.79 -18.42
N GLY A 35 25.41 -11.36 -17.37
CA GLY A 35 26.49 -10.37 -17.45
C GLY A 35 26.03 -8.89 -17.47
N SER A 36 24.76 -8.61 -17.19
CA SER A 36 24.18 -7.26 -17.22
C SER A 36 23.73 -6.80 -15.83
N SER A 37 23.86 -5.50 -15.53
CA SER A 37 23.27 -4.88 -14.31
C SER A 37 21.76 -4.66 -14.42
N TYR A 38 21.16 -5.04 -15.55
CA TYR A 38 19.76 -4.82 -15.88
C TYR A 38 18.92 -6.07 -15.64
N PHE A 39 17.75 -5.86 -15.00
CA PHE A 39 16.75 -6.89 -14.74
C PHE A 39 15.44 -6.53 -15.43
N ILE A 40 14.82 -7.51 -16.08
CA ILE A 40 13.47 -7.38 -16.62
C ILE A 40 12.51 -8.06 -15.66
N ILE A 41 11.62 -7.26 -15.11
CA ILE A 41 10.66 -7.65 -14.11
C ILE A 41 9.26 -7.59 -14.71
N LYS A 42 8.67 -8.74 -15.04
CA LYS A 42 7.34 -8.83 -15.63
C LYS A 42 6.29 -8.66 -14.55
N LYS A 43 5.47 -7.62 -14.67
CA LYS A 43 4.32 -7.33 -13.80
C LYS A 43 3.03 -7.78 -14.47
N TYR A 44 2.30 -8.68 -13.85
CA TYR A 44 0.95 -9.02 -14.30
C TYR A 44 -0.09 -8.06 -13.68
N VAL A 45 -0.90 -7.42 -14.52
CA VAL A 45 -2.03 -6.59 -14.09
C VAL A 45 -3.33 -7.23 -14.56
N PRO A 46 -4.14 -7.81 -13.66
CA PRO A 46 -5.43 -8.39 -14.02
C PRO A 46 -6.40 -7.30 -14.48
N HIS A 47 -7.03 -7.53 -15.62
CA HIS A 47 -8.31 -6.89 -15.93
C HIS A 47 -9.43 -7.77 -15.37
N HIS A 48 -10.28 -7.18 -14.54
CA HIS A 48 -11.46 -7.86 -14.04
C HIS A 48 -12.53 -7.88 -15.13
N SER A 49 -12.47 -8.85 -16.05
CA SER A 49 -13.60 -9.12 -16.94
C SER A 49 -14.51 -10.17 -16.32
N CYS A 50 -15.65 -9.76 -15.78
CA CYS A 50 -16.72 -10.70 -15.43
C CYS A 50 -17.48 -11.08 -16.70
N ALA A 51 -17.23 -12.27 -17.24
CA ALA A 51 -18.07 -12.84 -18.28
C ALA A 51 -19.33 -13.47 -17.65
N ALA A 52 -20.48 -13.35 -18.30
CA ALA A 52 -21.70 -14.02 -17.86
C ALA A 52 -21.51 -15.55 -17.86
N SER A 53 -21.93 -16.21 -16.77
CA SER A 53 -21.94 -17.69 -16.63
C SER A 53 -22.72 -18.33 -17.78
N LYS A 54 -22.06 -19.18 -18.59
CA LYS A 54 -22.78 -20.04 -19.56
C LYS A 54 -23.58 -21.12 -18.81
N ARG A 55 -24.84 -21.33 -19.20
CA ARG A 55 -25.67 -22.43 -18.65
C ARG A 55 -25.20 -23.76 -19.21
N LYS A 56 -24.92 -24.74 -18.35
CA LYS A 56 -24.82 -26.16 -18.73
C LYS A 56 -25.80 -26.94 -17.85
N GLY A 57 -26.98 -27.22 -18.39
CA GLY A 57 -28.09 -27.79 -17.61
C GLY A 57 -28.71 -26.80 -16.60
N SER A 58 -29.17 -27.31 -15.45
CA SER A 58 -29.84 -26.53 -14.38
C SER A 58 -28.88 -25.76 -13.45
N VAL A 59 -27.57 -25.93 -13.61
CA VAL A 59 -26.54 -25.38 -12.73
C VAL A 59 -25.87 -24.17 -13.37
N ARG A 60 -25.72 -23.09 -12.60
CA ARG A 60 -24.86 -21.95 -12.95
C ARG A 60 -23.45 -22.24 -12.44
N ILE A 61 -22.49 -22.37 -13.33
CA ILE A 61 -21.07 -22.47 -12.96
C ILE A 61 -20.45 -21.11 -13.24
N ALA A 62 -20.03 -20.41 -12.19
CA ALA A 62 -19.25 -19.19 -12.34
C ALA A 62 -17.87 -19.58 -12.91
N SER A 63 -17.52 -19.02 -14.06
CA SER A 63 -16.17 -19.11 -14.62
C SER A 63 -15.60 -17.70 -14.66
N ALA A 64 -14.52 -17.49 -13.90
CA ALA A 64 -13.74 -16.27 -13.97
C ALA A 64 -12.54 -16.52 -14.88
N LYS A 65 -12.46 -15.78 -15.99
CA LYS A 65 -11.25 -15.73 -16.81
C LYS A 65 -10.51 -14.45 -16.43
N THR A 66 -9.35 -14.60 -15.81
CA THR A 66 -8.45 -13.48 -15.57
C THR A 66 -7.75 -13.17 -16.89
N ILE A 67 -8.26 -12.17 -17.62
CA ILE A 67 -7.55 -11.58 -18.76
C ILE A 67 -6.72 -10.45 -18.15
N GLY A 68 -5.41 -10.43 -18.35
CA GLY A 68 -4.55 -9.40 -17.79
C GLY A 68 -3.41 -9.07 -18.72
N ASP A 69 -2.96 -7.83 -18.65
CA ASP A 69 -1.82 -7.36 -19.42
C ASP A 69 -0.54 -7.59 -18.61
N THR A 70 0.52 -7.99 -19.32
CA THR A 70 1.87 -8.09 -18.75
C THR A 70 2.67 -6.85 -19.11
N PHE A 71 3.21 -6.19 -18.09
CA PHE A 71 4.04 -5.00 -18.26
C PHE A 71 5.47 -5.31 -17.81
N ASP A 72 6.44 -5.03 -18.67
CA ASP A 72 7.85 -5.25 -18.36
C ASP A 72 8.44 -4.01 -17.68
N CYS A 73 9.02 -4.21 -16.50
CA CYS A 73 9.71 -3.18 -15.75
C CYS A 73 11.22 -3.42 -15.83
N MET A 74 11.95 -2.46 -16.40
CA MET A 74 13.41 -2.49 -16.44
C MET A 74 13.96 -1.90 -15.15
N VAL A 75 14.86 -2.62 -14.50
CA VAL A 75 15.52 -2.20 -13.25
C VAL A 75 17.03 -2.21 -13.46
N ASP A 76 17.69 -1.12 -13.05
CA ASP A 76 19.14 -1.02 -12.98
C ASP A 76 19.53 -0.83 -11.51
N LEU A 77 20.15 -1.86 -10.91
CA LEU A 77 20.54 -1.82 -9.50
C LEU A 77 21.76 -0.91 -9.26
N VAL A 78 22.61 -0.70 -10.27
CA VAL A 78 23.81 0.15 -10.16
C VAL A 78 23.41 1.62 -10.21
N ARG A 79 22.61 2.00 -11.22
CA ARG A 79 22.09 3.37 -11.34
C ARG A 79 20.96 3.67 -10.37
N ARG A 80 20.47 2.66 -9.64
CA ARG A 80 19.31 2.75 -8.74
C ARG A 80 18.06 3.29 -9.45
N THR A 81 17.77 2.78 -10.65
CA THR A 81 16.61 3.22 -11.46
C THR A 81 15.64 2.08 -11.76
N CYS A 82 14.38 2.45 -12.01
CA CYS A 82 13.29 1.55 -12.41
C CYS A 82 12.42 2.27 -13.42
N SER A 83 12.00 1.61 -14.51
CA SER A 83 11.06 2.18 -15.48
C SER A 83 9.68 2.52 -14.87
N CYS A 84 9.39 1.98 -13.69
CA CYS A 84 8.25 2.36 -12.86
C CYS A 84 8.36 3.76 -12.20
N GLY A 85 9.50 4.44 -12.35
CA GLY A 85 9.79 5.78 -11.81
C GLY A 85 10.04 5.84 -10.31
N LYS A 86 9.43 4.94 -9.52
CA LYS A 86 9.50 4.99 -8.05
C LYS A 86 10.91 4.94 -7.48
N PHE A 87 11.78 4.09 -8.03
CA PHE A 87 13.14 3.94 -7.50
C PHE A 87 13.96 5.22 -7.70
N ASP A 88 13.81 5.86 -8.87
CA ASP A 88 14.51 7.10 -9.18
C ASP A 88 13.93 8.30 -8.40
N LEU A 89 12.60 8.44 -8.36
CA LEU A 89 11.94 9.58 -7.72
C LEU A 89 12.02 9.55 -6.19
N MET A 90 11.73 8.39 -5.60
CA MET A 90 11.69 8.26 -4.14
C MET A 90 13.07 7.95 -3.56
N LYS A 91 14.06 7.57 -4.39
CA LYS A 91 15.38 7.11 -3.91
C LYS A 91 15.31 5.96 -2.88
N ILE A 92 14.18 5.24 -2.88
CA ILE A 92 13.87 4.06 -2.08
C ILE A 92 13.54 2.93 -3.07
N PRO A 93 14.06 1.71 -2.88
CA PRO A 93 13.82 0.62 -3.79
C PRO A 93 12.33 0.30 -3.91
N CYS A 94 11.84 0.24 -5.14
CA CYS A 94 10.47 -0.18 -5.44
C CYS A 94 10.34 -1.71 -5.37
N ARG A 95 9.12 -2.26 -5.42
CA ARG A 95 8.91 -3.73 -5.41
C ARG A 95 9.73 -4.48 -6.48
N HIS A 96 9.97 -3.85 -7.65
CA HIS A 96 10.77 -4.45 -8.72
C HIS A 96 12.26 -4.46 -8.37
N ALA A 97 12.78 -3.35 -7.82
CA ALA A 97 14.15 -3.24 -7.38
C ALA A 97 14.46 -4.16 -6.19
N ILE A 98 13.49 -4.32 -5.28
CA ILE A 98 13.60 -5.29 -4.18
C ILE A 98 13.70 -6.71 -4.74
N LYS A 99 12.84 -7.08 -5.70
CA LYS A 99 12.90 -8.40 -6.34
C LYS A 99 14.22 -8.64 -7.05
N ALA A 100 14.67 -7.69 -7.87
CA ALA A 100 15.94 -7.76 -8.57
C ALA A 100 17.15 -7.80 -7.61
N GLY A 101 17.09 -7.07 -6.49
CA GLY A 101 18.13 -7.11 -5.46
C GLY A 101 18.24 -8.50 -4.82
N PHE A 102 17.10 -9.11 -4.48
CA PHE A 102 17.07 -10.44 -3.87
C PHE A 102 17.63 -11.53 -4.78
N SER A 103 17.44 -11.44 -6.11
CA SER A 103 17.95 -12.46 -7.03
C SER A 103 19.48 -12.48 -7.15
N VAL A 104 20.14 -11.35 -6.88
CA VAL A 104 21.60 -11.24 -6.78
C VAL A 104 22.12 -11.19 -5.34
N GLY A 105 21.28 -11.49 -4.35
CA GLY A 105 21.69 -11.53 -2.94
C GLY A 105 21.98 -10.17 -2.31
N ILE A 106 21.52 -9.07 -2.93
CA ILE A 106 21.62 -7.72 -2.38
C ILE A 106 20.43 -7.48 -1.43
N GLN A 107 20.74 -7.00 -0.22
CA GLN A 107 19.70 -6.68 0.76
C GLN A 107 18.98 -5.40 0.37
N ALA A 108 17.64 -5.37 0.47
CA ALA A 108 16.85 -4.21 0.05
C ALA A 108 17.29 -2.89 0.71
N HIS A 109 17.70 -2.93 1.98
CA HIS A 109 18.10 -1.72 2.71
C HIS A 109 19.35 -1.05 2.11
N THR A 110 20.29 -1.81 1.52
CA THR A 110 21.52 -1.26 0.91
C THR A 110 21.26 -0.57 -0.43
N LEU A 111 20.07 -0.78 -1.02
CA LEU A 111 19.63 -0.10 -2.23
C LEU A 111 18.98 1.26 -1.93
N THR A 112 18.70 1.56 -0.67
CA THR A 112 18.16 2.87 -0.26
C THR A 112 19.26 3.93 -0.32
N ASP A 113 18.89 5.13 -0.75
CA ASP A 113 19.83 6.23 -0.87
C ASP A 113 20.28 6.79 0.48
N ASP A 114 21.50 7.32 0.52
CA ASP A 114 22.15 7.78 1.75
C ASP A 114 21.45 9.00 2.35
N ILE A 115 20.63 9.72 1.57
CA ILE A 115 19.78 10.82 2.07
C ILE A 115 18.83 10.37 3.19
N TYR A 116 18.49 9.09 3.25
CA TYR A 116 17.61 8.52 4.29
C TYR A 116 18.37 8.05 5.54
N THR A 117 19.69 8.21 5.59
CA THR A 117 20.47 7.86 6.78
C THR A 117 20.35 8.94 7.86
N THR A 118 20.48 8.52 9.12
CA THR A 118 20.50 9.47 10.25
C THR A 118 21.69 10.43 10.18
N ALA A 119 22.79 10.05 9.52
CA ALA A 119 23.93 10.93 9.30
C ALA A 119 23.55 12.09 8.37
N SER A 120 23.02 11.78 7.18
CA SER A 120 22.55 12.79 6.23
C SER A 120 21.47 13.68 6.81
N TRP A 121 20.53 13.11 7.59
CA TRP A 121 19.52 13.90 8.28
C TRP A 121 20.14 14.87 9.31
N ARG A 122 21.10 14.41 10.12
CA ARG A 122 21.79 15.31 11.08
C ARG A 122 22.54 16.42 10.36
N THR A 123 23.24 16.12 9.28
CA THR A 123 23.96 17.12 8.47
C THR A 123 23.01 18.13 7.84
N ALA A 124 21.85 17.68 7.32
CA ALA A 124 20.86 18.58 6.72
C ALA A 124 20.24 19.57 7.73
N TYR A 125 20.23 19.22 9.01
CA TYR A 125 19.70 20.03 10.11
C TYR A 125 20.77 20.48 11.12
N GLU A 126 22.05 20.42 10.73
CA GLU A 126 23.16 20.83 11.59
C GLU A 126 23.15 22.35 11.80
N GLU A 127 22.76 23.09 10.76
CA GLU A 127 22.60 24.53 10.81
C GLU A 127 21.27 24.95 11.44
N SER A 128 21.25 26.16 12.00
CA SER A 128 20.03 26.75 12.55
C SER A 128 19.06 27.10 11.43
N ILE A 129 17.82 26.62 11.54
CA ILE A 129 16.71 27.10 10.72
C ILE A 129 16.37 28.51 11.22
N ASN A 130 16.90 29.51 10.53
CA ASN A 130 16.65 30.90 10.89
C ASN A 130 15.19 31.24 10.61
N PRO A 131 14.48 31.87 11.55
CA PRO A 131 13.14 32.38 11.28
C PRO A 131 13.23 33.42 10.15
N ILE A 132 12.19 33.49 9.33
CA ILE A 132 12.05 34.58 8.37
C ILE A 132 11.95 35.87 9.19
N GLY A 133 12.97 36.72 9.11
CA GLY A 133 13.05 37.98 9.88
C GLY A 133 12.01 39.03 9.45
N VAL A 134 11.26 38.75 8.39
CA VAL A 134 10.17 39.57 7.90
C VAL A 134 8.88 39.04 8.53
N PRO A 135 8.20 39.82 9.39
CA PRO A 135 6.90 39.42 9.91
C PRO A 135 5.90 39.27 8.75
N GLU A 136 4.93 38.36 8.91
CA GLU A 136 4.03 37.91 7.84
C GLU A 136 3.22 39.05 7.21
N ASP A 137 2.91 40.08 8.01
CA ASP A 137 2.23 41.32 7.62
C ASP A 137 3.05 42.20 6.67
N ALA A 138 4.37 42.05 6.63
CA ALA A 138 5.27 42.76 5.73
C ALA A 138 5.63 41.95 4.47
N TRP A 139 5.05 40.77 4.26
CA TRP A 139 5.33 39.96 3.07
C TRP A 139 4.71 40.60 1.83
N THR A 140 5.54 40.88 0.82
CA THR A 140 5.05 41.38 -0.48
C THR A 140 4.57 40.21 -1.33
N VAL A 141 3.27 39.94 -1.31
CA VAL A 141 2.64 38.97 -2.22
C VAL A 141 2.42 39.65 -3.56
N GLN A 142 2.86 39.03 -4.66
CA GLN A 142 2.62 39.59 -5.99
C GLN A 142 1.12 39.64 -6.27
N SER A 143 0.64 40.75 -6.86
CA SER A 143 -0.79 41.00 -7.11
C SER A 143 -1.50 39.85 -7.83
N HIS A 144 -0.82 39.19 -8.77
CA HIS A 144 -1.37 38.06 -9.49
C HIS A 144 -1.64 36.84 -8.58
N VAL A 145 -0.82 36.61 -7.55
CA VAL A 145 -1.00 35.51 -6.58
C VAL A 145 -2.14 35.84 -5.63
N GLU A 146 -2.17 37.07 -5.10
CA GLU A 146 -3.22 37.53 -4.18
C GLU A 146 -4.61 37.50 -4.85
N GLN A 147 -4.67 37.80 -6.15
CA GLN A 147 -5.88 37.76 -6.94
C GLN A 147 -6.22 36.36 -7.49
N THR A 148 -5.32 35.38 -7.35
CA THR A 148 -5.57 34.02 -7.83
C THR A 148 -6.61 33.33 -6.97
N LYS A 149 -7.78 33.06 -7.55
CA LYS A 149 -8.80 32.22 -6.93
C LYS A 149 -8.46 30.75 -7.14
N VAL A 150 -7.97 30.09 -6.09
CA VAL A 150 -7.81 28.62 -6.08
C VAL A 150 -9.18 27.98 -5.93
N LEU A 151 -9.76 27.53 -7.03
CA LEU A 151 -11.02 26.79 -7.01
C LEU A 151 -10.77 25.35 -6.50
N PRO A 152 -11.72 24.77 -5.75
CA PRO A 152 -11.65 23.34 -5.45
C PRO A 152 -11.59 22.55 -6.75
N PRO A 153 -10.87 21.41 -6.79
CA PRO A 153 -10.82 20.58 -7.98
C PRO A 153 -12.24 20.19 -8.39
N GLU A 154 -12.52 20.24 -9.70
CA GLU A 154 -13.78 19.83 -10.30
C GLU A 154 -13.96 18.29 -10.18
N SER A 155 -14.10 17.81 -8.96
CA SER A 155 -14.34 16.41 -8.68
C SER A 155 -15.85 16.16 -8.64
N ARG A 156 -16.37 15.59 -9.72
CA ARG A 156 -17.72 15.02 -9.69
C ARG A 156 -17.64 13.70 -8.90
N ARG A 157 -18.41 13.59 -7.83
CA ARG A 157 -18.59 12.29 -7.16
C ARG A 157 -19.08 11.28 -8.21
N ALA A 158 -18.38 10.17 -8.34
CA ALA A 158 -18.83 9.07 -9.20
C ALA A 158 -20.26 8.67 -8.80
N ALA A 159 -21.10 8.41 -9.80
CA ALA A 159 -22.43 7.88 -9.56
C ALA A 159 -22.29 6.54 -8.83
N GLY A 160 -22.83 6.44 -7.61
CA GLY A 160 -22.65 5.25 -6.79
C GLY A 160 -23.13 5.41 -5.36
N ARG A 161 -23.28 4.28 -4.67
CA ARG A 161 -23.71 4.24 -3.28
C ARG A 161 -22.67 4.93 -2.39
N ARG A 162 -23.10 5.95 -1.65
CA ARG A 162 -22.25 6.61 -0.64
C ARG A 162 -21.76 5.57 0.37
N LYS A 163 -20.45 5.47 0.55
CA LYS A 163 -19.85 4.57 1.55
C LYS A 163 -20.34 4.99 2.94
N LYS A 164 -20.98 4.07 3.68
CA LYS A 164 -21.53 4.36 5.02
C LYS A 164 -20.46 4.47 6.10
N ARG A 165 -19.27 3.88 5.87
CA ARG A 165 -18.16 3.88 6.83
C ARG A 165 -17.02 4.75 6.31
N ARG A 166 -16.46 5.56 7.21
CA ARG A 166 -15.22 6.32 6.99
C ARG A 166 -14.07 5.35 6.65
N TYR A 167 -13.07 5.81 5.90
CA TYR A 167 -11.82 5.08 5.75
C TYR A 167 -11.07 5.05 7.08
N GLU A 168 -10.66 3.86 7.50
CA GLU A 168 -9.85 3.67 8.70
C GLU A 168 -8.45 4.27 8.45
N THR A 169 -8.02 5.16 9.35
CA THR A 169 -6.64 5.65 9.39
C THR A 169 -5.69 4.54 9.84
N ALA A 170 -4.37 4.77 9.74
CA ALA A 170 -3.38 3.83 10.29
C ALA A 170 -3.63 3.57 11.79
N GLU A 171 -4.03 4.61 12.52
CA GLU A 171 -4.40 4.55 13.94
C GLU A 171 -5.65 3.68 14.17
N ASP A 172 -6.68 3.83 13.34
CA ASP A 172 -7.91 3.04 13.42
C ASP A 172 -7.62 1.55 13.20
N LYS A 173 -6.70 1.22 12.27
CA LYS A 173 -6.26 -0.16 12.02
C LYS A 173 -5.46 -0.71 13.19
N ILE A 174 -4.58 0.08 13.80
CA ILE A 174 -3.84 -0.31 15.00
C ILE A 174 -4.82 -0.62 16.14
N ARG A 175 -5.78 0.28 16.41
CA ARG A 175 -6.83 0.06 17.43
C ARG A 175 -7.69 -1.16 17.16
N SER A 176 -8.01 -1.42 15.88
CA SER A 176 -8.79 -2.59 15.47
C SER A 176 -7.98 -3.90 15.56
N SER A 177 -6.67 -3.83 15.32
CA SER A 177 -5.73 -4.97 15.39
C SER A 177 -5.34 -5.37 16.81
N GLN A 178 -5.43 -4.44 17.78
CA GLN A 178 -5.23 -4.71 19.21
C GLN A 178 -6.35 -5.55 19.85
N GLY A 179 -7.17 -6.19 19.02
CA GLY A 179 -8.30 -6.99 19.43
C GLY A 179 -9.48 -6.10 19.72
N ASN A 180 -10.58 -6.39 19.02
CA ASN A 180 -11.89 -6.32 19.61
C ASN A 180 -11.79 -6.94 21.02
N GLN A 181 -11.64 -6.15 22.08
CA GLN A 181 -12.01 -6.58 23.41
C GLN A 181 -13.53 -6.75 23.35
N GLY A 182 -13.95 -7.85 22.72
CA GLY A 182 -15.32 -8.15 22.39
C GLY A 182 -16.11 -7.91 23.63
N SER A 183 -17.01 -6.92 23.56
CA SER A 183 -17.96 -6.49 24.58
C SER A 183 -17.81 -7.33 25.84
N LYS A 184 -16.80 -6.99 26.66
CA LYS A 184 -16.61 -7.65 27.94
C LYS A 184 -17.82 -7.18 28.73
N GLY A 185 -18.91 -7.96 28.68
CA GLY A 185 -20.22 -7.59 29.23
C GLY A 185 -20.02 -6.88 30.56
N ARG A 186 -20.62 -5.69 30.68
CA ARG A 186 -20.42 -4.83 31.85
C ARG A 186 -20.67 -5.66 33.10
N LYS A 187 -19.74 -5.62 34.05
CA LYS A 187 -19.94 -6.20 35.37
C LYS A 187 -20.93 -5.31 36.11
N CYS A 188 -21.86 -5.91 36.85
CA CYS A 188 -22.71 -5.16 37.76
C CYS A 188 -21.83 -4.38 38.75
N SER A 189 -22.05 -3.08 38.90
CA SER A 189 -21.24 -2.25 39.79
C SER A 189 -21.50 -2.49 41.28
N GLN A 190 -22.52 -3.30 41.62
CA GLN A 190 -22.86 -3.66 43.00
C GLN A 190 -22.24 -5.01 43.40
N CYS A 191 -22.46 -6.08 42.62
CA CYS A 191 -21.99 -7.44 42.96
C CYS A 191 -20.79 -7.93 42.12
N GLY A 192 -20.39 -7.19 41.07
CA GLY A 192 -19.26 -7.54 40.21
C GLY A 192 -19.50 -8.69 39.22
N ILE A 193 -20.68 -9.32 39.25
CA ILE A 193 -21.07 -10.43 38.36
C ILE A 193 -21.51 -9.88 36.99
N ARG A 194 -21.30 -10.66 35.93
CA ARG A 194 -21.74 -10.33 34.56
C ARG A 194 -23.09 -10.98 34.27
N GLY A 195 -23.91 -10.31 33.47
CA GLY A 195 -25.22 -10.84 33.03
C GLY A 195 -26.41 -10.01 33.49
N HIS A 196 -26.20 -9.01 34.34
CA HIS A 196 -27.21 -8.05 34.76
C HIS A 196 -26.57 -6.69 35.05
N ASP A 197 -27.38 -5.63 35.04
CA ASP A 197 -26.94 -4.27 35.40
C ASP A 197 -27.35 -3.94 36.85
N ARG A 198 -26.80 -2.88 37.44
CA ARG A 198 -27.10 -2.45 38.82
C ARG A 198 -28.60 -2.32 39.12
N ARG A 199 -29.41 -1.98 38.11
CA ARG A 199 -30.86 -1.80 38.24
C ARG A 199 -31.64 -3.11 38.41
N THR A 200 -31.03 -4.23 38.04
CA THR A 200 -31.63 -5.57 38.05
C THR A 200 -30.77 -6.53 38.91
N CYS A 201 -30.04 -5.97 39.88
CA CYS A 201 -29.28 -6.73 40.85
C CYS A 201 -30.17 -6.98 42.06
N ASP A 202 -30.44 -8.25 42.35
CA ASP A 202 -31.04 -8.68 43.62
C ASP A 202 -30.06 -8.52 44.79
#